data_AF-A0A4U3BAI2-F1
#
_entry.id   AF-A0A4U3BAI2-F1
#
_cell.length_a   1.000
_cell.length_b   1.000
_cell.length_c   1.000
_cell.angle_alpha   90.00
_cell.angle_beta   90.00
_cell.angle_gamma   90.00
#
_symmetry.space_group_name_H-M   'P 1'
#
loop_
_entity.id
_entity.type
_entity.pdbx_description
1 polymer ?
#
loop_
_entity_poly.entity_id
_entity_poly.type
_entity_poly.pdbx_seq_one_letter_code
_entity_poly.pdbx_strand_id
1 'polypeptide(L)'
;YTFKLRKDAKWSNGDPVTAKDFVYAWQRLLDKNTAAEYAFIAYYIKNAEAINKGEKPLTDLGAKAVDDYTLEVELEKPVPYFLNLMAFPSYYPLNEKFVKEKGDKFGLEADTTLYNGPFVMASWKHEQGWQLKKNDKYWDNKTVKLEEINYSVVKEVATKVNLYDTGSIDFTLLSGEFVDKYKSNKEEYGEYSEASTFFLRLNQKRNGQDTPLKSKKLREAIALSIDKKGLANVILNNGSKATDQLVPKGLATGPDGKDYQDTFKNGLKYDPKKGAAAWEAAKKELGKDQVTIELLSYDDGTAKKIADYFKDQIEKNLKGVTVNTKIQPFKQKLKLESAQDYEVSFAGWSPDYSDPMTFIDMFESKSPYNQMSYSNPK
;
A
#
# COMPACT_ATOMS: atom_id res chain seq x y z
N TYR A 1 10.90 2.03 -25.56
CA TYR A 1 10.37 3.38 -25.33
C TYR A 1 11.50 4.39 -25.39
N THR A 2 11.25 5.59 -25.91
CA THR A 2 12.21 6.70 -25.90
C THR A 2 11.52 7.93 -25.34
N PHE A 3 12.03 8.45 -24.22
CA PHE A 3 11.51 9.63 -23.53
C PHE A 3 12.42 10.83 -23.79
N LYS A 4 11.80 11.97 -24.10
CA LYS A 4 12.47 13.27 -24.23
C LYS A 4 12.19 14.09 -22.97
N LEU A 5 13.25 14.44 -22.25
CA LEU A 5 13.17 15.17 -21.00
C LEU A 5 13.15 16.68 -21.23
N ARG A 6 12.58 17.38 -20.26
CA ARG A 6 12.54 18.85 -20.22
C ARG A 6 13.91 19.40 -19.87
N LYS A 7 14.43 20.33 -20.69
CA LYS A 7 15.75 20.95 -20.48
C LYS A 7 15.77 21.98 -19.35
N ASP A 8 14.60 22.52 -19.01
CA ASP A 8 14.38 23.50 -17.96
C ASP A 8 14.00 22.88 -16.61
N ALA A 9 13.89 21.54 -16.53
CA ALA A 9 13.64 20.83 -15.27
C ALA A 9 14.87 20.88 -14.36
N LYS A 10 14.64 21.23 -13.09
CA LYS A 10 15.69 21.37 -12.07
C LYS A 10 15.30 20.68 -10.77
N TRP A 11 16.33 20.20 -10.08
CA TRP A 11 16.28 19.84 -8.68
C TRP A 11 16.20 21.10 -7.79
N SER A 12 15.74 20.94 -6.56
CA SER A 12 15.58 22.03 -5.58
C SER A 12 16.91 22.66 -5.15
N ASN A 13 18.05 21.99 -5.38
CA ASN A 13 19.39 22.59 -5.22
C ASN A 13 19.82 23.41 -6.44
N GLY A 14 19.15 23.27 -7.60
CA GLY A 14 19.44 23.98 -8.85
C GLY A 14 20.09 23.12 -9.93
N ASP A 15 20.52 21.89 -9.61
CA ASP A 15 21.06 20.95 -10.59
C ASP A 15 20.00 20.62 -11.66
N PRO A 16 20.37 20.40 -12.92
CA PRO A 16 19.43 19.97 -13.95
C PRO A 16 18.92 18.55 -13.67
N VAL A 17 17.65 18.28 -14.00
CA VAL A 17 17.14 16.90 -14.04
C VAL A 17 17.55 16.28 -15.38
N THR A 18 18.24 15.16 -15.34
CA THR A 18 18.81 14.50 -16.52
C THR A 18 18.38 13.04 -16.65
N ALA A 19 18.59 12.45 -17.82
CA ALA A 19 18.33 11.02 -18.05
C ALA A 19 19.16 10.11 -17.14
N LYS A 20 20.33 10.58 -16.68
CA LYS A 20 21.19 9.84 -15.75
C LYS A 20 20.53 9.69 -14.36
N ASP A 21 19.72 10.65 -13.93
CA ASP A 21 19.01 10.57 -12.65
C ASP A 21 17.98 9.42 -12.64
N PHE A 22 17.37 9.13 -13.79
CA PHE A 22 16.46 7.99 -13.95
C PHE A 22 17.22 6.66 -13.97
N VAL A 23 18.29 6.58 -14.77
CA VAL A 23 19.14 5.37 -14.84
C VAL A 23 19.67 5.02 -13.45
N TYR A 24 20.23 6.00 -12.73
CA TYR A 24 20.72 5.82 -11.37
C TYR A 24 19.61 5.35 -10.41
N ALA A 25 18.44 6.01 -10.42
CA ALA A 25 17.35 5.65 -9.54
C ALA A 25 16.87 4.21 -9.74
N TRP A 26 16.71 3.79 -11.00
CA TRP A 26 16.21 2.45 -11.31
C TRP A 26 17.27 1.37 -11.05
N GLN A 27 18.55 1.66 -11.30
CA GLN A 27 19.64 0.79 -10.87
C GLN A 27 19.67 0.65 -9.36
N ARG A 28 19.53 1.75 -8.61
CA ARG A 28 19.47 1.72 -7.14
C ARG A 28 18.26 0.93 -6.64
N LEU A 29 17.09 1.08 -7.26
CA LEU A 29 15.88 0.31 -6.93
C LEU A 29 16.12 -1.21 -7.08
N LEU A 30 16.87 -1.60 -8.11
CA LEU A 30 17.13 -3.00 -8.44
C LEU A 30 18.39 -3.57 -7.76
N ASP A 31 19.27 -2.74 -7.21
CA ASP A 31 20.44 -3.21 -6.47
C ASP A 31 20.01 -4.02 -5.25
N LYS A 32 20.49 -5.27 -5.18
CA LYS A 32 20.26 -6.18 -4.05
C LYS A 32 20.68 -5.56 -2.70
N ASN A 33 21.68 -4.69 -2.70
CA ASN A 33 22.18 -4.03 -1.49
C ASN A 33 21.25 -2.92 -1.00
N THR A 34 20.42 -2.36 -1.88
CA THR A 34 19.35 -1.42 -1.48
C THR A 34 18.24 -2.14 -0.73
N ALA A 35 18.04 -3.44 -1.00
CA ALA A 35 17.00 -4.27 -0.40
C ALA A 35 15.58 -3.65 -0.49
N ALA A 36 15.29 -2.99 -1.61
CA ALA A 36 14.01 -2.31 -1.82
C ALA A 36 12.86 -3.31 -1.92
N GLU A 37 11.86 -3.20 -1.04
CA GLU A 37 10.69 -4.10 -1.05
C GLU A 37 9.89 -3.98 -2.36
N TYR A 38 10.01 -2.83 -3.03
CA TYR A 38 9.29 -2.49 -4.26
C TYR A 38 10.05 -2.85 -5.55
N ALA A 39 11.20 -3.53 -5.49
CA ALA A 39 12.04 -3.77 -6.68
C ALA A 39 11.31 -4.46 -7.84
N PHE A 40 10.36 -5.36 -7.53
CA PHE A 40 9.59 -6.11 -8.54
C PHE A 40 8.77 -5.23 -9.49
N ILE A 41 8.36 -4.02 -9.08
CA ILE A 41 7.60 -3.13 -9.97
C ILE A 41 8.42 -2.79 -11.23
N ALA A 42 9.75 -2.83 -11.15
CA ALA A 42 10.65 -2.55 -12.25
C ALA A 42 10.99 -3.77 -13.12
N TYR A 43 10.50 -4.98 -12.79
CA TYR A 43 10.84 -6.22 -13.53
C TYR A 43 10.36 -6.26 -14.97
N TYR A 44 9.48 -5.34 -15.36
CA TYR A 44 9.09 -5.14 -16.74
C TYR A 44 10.21 -4.56 -17.62
N ILE A 45 11.22 -3.90 -17.03
CA ILE A 45 12.41 -3.43 -17.75
C ILE A 45 13.35 -4.60 -18.02
N LYS A 46 13.93 -4.65 -19.22
CA LYS A 46 14.87 -5.71 -19.60
C LYS A 46 16.02 -5.85 -18.60
N ASN A 47 16.34 -7.10 -18.25
CA ASN A 47 17.31 -7.56 -17.26
C ASN A 47 16.99 -7.20 -15.79
N ALA A 48 15.91 -6.48 -15.48
CA ALA A 48 15.68 -5.95 -14.14
C ALA A 48 15.56 -7.05 -13.06
N GLU A 49 14.80 -8.11 -13.31
CA GLU A 49 14.65 -9.21 -12.36
C GLU A 49 15.98 -9.97 -12.15
N ALA A 50 16.71 -10.26 -13.23
CA ALA A 50 18.01 -10.91 -13.16
C ALA A 50 19.04 -10.07 -12.38
N ILE A 51 19.01 -8.74 -12.55
CA ILE A 51 19.83 -7.81 -11.79
C ILE A 51 19.48 -7.85 -10.31
N ASN A 52 18.19 -7.80 -9.96
CA ASN A 52 17.77 -7.85 -8.57
C ASN A 52 18.12 -9.16 -7.87
N LYS A 53 18.10 -10.28 -8.61
CA LYS A 53 18.59 -11.60 -8.15
C LYS A 53 20.12 -11.70 -8.07
N GLY A 54 20.85 -10.68 -8.56
CA GLY A 54 22.31 -10.67 -8.60
C GLY A 54 22.93 -11.55 -9.69
N GLU A 55 22.14 -11.93 -10.70
CA GLU A 55 22.57 -12.75 -11.84
C GLU A 55 23.23 -11.91 -12.95
N LYS A 56 23.01 -10.59 -12.94
CA LYS A 56 23.56 -9.61 -13.89
C LYS A 56 24.03 -8.33 -13.16
N PRO A 57 25.03 -7.60 -13.70
CA PRO A 57 25.45 -6.31 -13.15
C PRO A 57 24.40 -5.21 -13.40
N LEU A 58 24.36 -4.19 -12.53
CA LEU A 58 23.44 -3.04 -12.67
C LEU A 58 23.53 -2.34 -14.04
N THR A 59 24.70 -2.36 -14.66
CA THR A 59 24.98 -1.75 -15.97
C THR A 59 24.26 -2.44 -17.13
N ASP A 60 23.78 -3.67 -16.94
CA ASP A 60 23.03 -4.41 -17.97
C ASP A 60 21.54 -4.02 -18.01
N LEU A 61 21.08 -3.14 -17.12
CA LEU A 61 19.69 -2.71 -17.07
C LEU A 61 19.27 -2.14 -18.43
N GLY A 62 18.09 -2.53 -18.91
CA GLY A 62 17.47 -2.03 -20.14
C GLY A 62 17.03 -0.56 -20.09
N ALA A 63 17.81 0.32 -19.45
CA ALA A 63 17.58 1.75 -19.37
C ALA A 63 18.89 2.49 -19.61
N LYS A 64 18.93 3.37 -20.63
CA LYS A 64 20.14 4.12 -20.99
C LYS A 64 19.84 5.61 -21.20
N ALA A 65 20.73 6.44 -20.68
CA ALA A 65 20.80 7.86 -21.02
C ALA A 65 21.58 8.01 -22.34
N VAL A 66 20.88 8.21 -23.45
CA VAL A 66 21.50 8.40 -24.77
C VAL A 66 22.22 9.76 -24.82
N ASP A 67 21.61 10.75 -24.18
CA ASP A 67 22.18 12.07 -23.87
C ASP A 67 21.55 12.55 -22.55
N ASP A 68 21.90 13.75 -22.09
CA ASP A 68 21.39 14.27 -20.81
C ASP A 68 19.85 14.43 -20.78
N TYR A 69 19.18 14.48 -21.93
CA TYR A 69 17.73 14.71 -22.05
C TYR A 69 17.00 13.65 -22.89
N THR A 70 17.63 12.51 -23.17
CA THR A 70 17.02 11.37 -23.87
C THR A 70 17.24 10.09 -23.09
N LEU A 71 16.15 9.52 -22.58
CA LEU A 71 16.14 8.21 -21.91
C LEU A 71 15.53 7.17 -22.84
N GLU A 72 16.26 6.09 -23.12
CA GLU A 72 15.73 4.93 -23.84
C GLU A 72 15.55 3.76 -22.87
N VAL A 73 14.40 3.09 -22.97
CA VAL A 73 14.01 1.97 -22.10
C VAL A 73 13.57 0.79 -22.96
N GLU A 74 14.21 -0.36 -22.75
CA GLU A 74 13.87 -1.65 -23.34
C GLU A 74 13.11 -2.49 -22.30
N LEU A 75 12.02 -3.15 -22.73
CA LEU A 75 11.19 -3.97 -21.86
C LEU A 75 11.44 -5.45 -22.13
N GLU A 76 11.23 -6.31 -21.13
CA GLU A 76 11.27 -7.77 -21.31
C GLU A 76 10.19 -8.28 -22.27
N LYS A 77 9.03 -7.61 -22.25
CA LYS A 77 7.86 -7.95 -23.05
C LYS A 77 6.99 -6.71 -23.26
N PRO A 78 6.04 -6.72 -24.20
CA PRO A 78 5.04 -5.65 -24.31
C PRO A 78 4.25 -5.51 -23.00
N VAL A 79 4.19 -4.28 -22.47
CA VAL A 79 3.43 -3.93 -21.26
C VAL A 79 2.52 -2.74 -21.57
N PRO A 80 1.22 -2.96 -21.83
CA PRO A 80 0.29 -1.91 -22.27
C PRO A 80 0.16 -0.73 -21.29
N TYR A 81 0.37 -0.97 -20.00
CA TYR A 81 0.31 0.03 -18.92
C TYR A 81 1.68 0.62 -18.55
N PHE A 82 2.72 0.44 -19.37
CA PHE A 82 4.08 0.91 -19.03
C PHE A 82 4.15 2.43 -18.78
N LEU A 83 3.38 3.23 -19.50
CA LEU A 83 3.35 4.69 -19.26
C LEU A 83 2.72 5.05 -17.91
N ASN A 84 1.78 4.24 -17.39
CA ASN A 84 1.24 4.42 -16.05
C ASN A 84 2.32 4.15 -15.00
N LEU A 85 3.17 3.14 -15.20
CA LEU A 85 4.30 2.85 -14.31
C LEU A 85 5.28 4.03 -14.23
N MET A 86 5.50 4.76 -15.33
CA MET A 86 6.38 5.95 -15.32
C MET A 86 5.85 7.10 -14.47
N ALA A 87 4.58 7.07 -14.06
CA ALA A 87 4.00 8.03 -13.12
C ALA A 87 4.05 7.54 -11.66
N PHE A 88 4.45 6.29 -11.41
CA PHE A 88 4.50 5.68 -10.09
C PHE A 88 5.77 6.06 -9.31
N PRO A 89 5.71 6.33 -7.99
CA PRO A 89 6.84 6.87 -7.21
C PRO A 89 8.14 6.07 -7.29
N SER A 90 8.10 4.74 -7.37
CA SER A 90 9.32 3.93 -7.50
C SER A 90 10.11 4.17 -8.80
N TYR A 91 9.49 4.80 -9.80
CA TYR A 91 10.13 5.19 -11.05
C TYR A 91 10.64 6.64 -11.04
N TYR A 92 10.45 7.39 -9.96
CA TYR A 92 10.94 8.76 -9.87
C TYR A 92 12.48 8.81 -9.91
N PRO A 93 13.05 9.85 -10.54
CA PRO A 93 14.50 9.99 -10.64
C PRO A 93 15.10 10.29 -9.26
N LEU A 94 16.41 10.09 -9.12
CA LEU A 94 17.18 10.42 -7.94
C LEU A 94 18.47 11.13 -8.36
N ASN A 95 18.81 12.24 -7.71
CA ASN A 95 20.08 12.92 -7.95
C ASN A 95 21.22 12.11 -7.31
N GLU A 96 22.03 11.45 -8.15
CA GLU A 96 23.09 10.55 -7.71
C GLU A 96 24.09 11.22 -6.76
N LYS A 97 24.53 12.43 -7.10
CA LYS A 97 25.49 13.21 -6.30
C LYS A 97 24.95 13.44 -4.89
N PHE A 98 23.70 13.90 -4.77
CA PHE A 98 23.08 14.18 -3.49
C PHE A 98 22.83 12.91 -2.67
N VAL A 99 22.33 11.84 -3.30
CA VAL A 99 22.13 10.55 -2.61
C VAL A 99 23.45 10.02 -2.05
N LYS A 100 24.52 10.05 -2.84
CA LYS A 100 25.86 9.62 -2.39
C LYS A 100 26.43 10.51 -1.29
N GLU A 101 26.18 11.82 -1.36
CA GLU A 101 26.59 12.76 -0.29
C GLU A 101 25.89 12.47 1.04
N LYS A 102 24.59 12.14 1.01
CA LYS A 102 23.81 11.87 2.24
C LYS A 102 23.98 10.45 2.76
N GLY A 103 24.33 9.48 1.91
CA GLY A 103 24.51 8.08 2.29
C GLY A 103 23.26 7.51 2.96
N ASP A 104 23.43 6.81 4.07
CA ASP A 104 22.34 6.16 4.83
C ASP A 104 21.32 7.14 5.44
N LYS A 105 21.65 8.44 5.46
CA LYS A 105 20.71 9.48 5.92
C LYS A 105 19.74 9.94 4.83
N PHE A 106 19.99 9.58 3.57
CA PHE A 106 19.15 9.99 2.46
C PHE A 106 17.68 9.60 2.69
N GLY A 107 16.76 10.56 2.57
CA GLY A 107 15.33 10.30 2.72
C GLY A 107 14.81 10.24 4.16
N LEU A 108 15.67 10.41 5.17
CA LEU A 108 15.25 10.32 6.59
C LEU A 108 14.77 11.64 7.18
N GLU A 109 15.14 12.76 6.55
CA GLU A 109 14.80 14.12 7.00
C GLU A 109 14.49 15.02 5.78
N ALA A 110 13.83 16.15 6.04
CA ALA A 110 13.52 17.14 5.00
C ALA A 110 14.78 17.74 4.34
N ASP A 111 15.88 17.89 5.08
CA ASP A 111 17.15 18.45 4.59
C ASP A 111 18.12 17.38 4.02
N THR A 112 17.78 16.10 4.16
CA THR A 112 18.50 14.95 3.58
C THR A 112 17.75 14.34 2.40
N THR A 113 16.76 15.06 1.86
CA THR A 113 15.99 14.69 0.67
C THR A 113 16.05 15.83 -0.36
N LEU A 114 16.08 15.48 -1.65
CA LEU A 114 16.12 16.44 -2.75
C LEU A 114 14.88 16.31 -3.62
N TYR A 115 14.38 17.42 -4.15
CA TYR A 115 13.06 17.50 -4.77
C TYR A 115 13.15 18.01 -6.20
N ASN A 116 12.37 17.43 -7.12
CA ASN A 116 12.17 17.94 -8.48
C ASN A 116 10.68 18.19 -8.81
N GLY A 117 9.80 18.08 -7.82
CA GLY A 117 8.35 18.21 -7.96
C GLY A 117 7.81 19.62 -7.66
N PRO A 118 6.47 19.79 -7.65
CA PRO A 118 5.81 21.07 -7.45
C PRO A 118 6.04 21.71 -6.08
N PHE A 119 6.35 20.89 -5.07
CA PHE A 119 6.61 21.32 -3.70
C PHE A 119 7.91 20.71 -3.19
N VAL A 120 8.52 21.36 -2.20
CA VAL A 120 9.61 20.85 -1.37
C VAL A 120 9.09 20.61 0.05
N MET A 121 9.61 19.60 0.74
CA MET A 121 9.34 19.46 2.17
C MET A 121 10.23 20.47 2.93
N ALA A 122 9.62 21.51 3.47
CA ALA A 122 10.31 22.60 4.15
C ALA A 122 10.63 22.26 5.61
N SER A 123 9.79 21.43 6.25
CA SER A 123 10.06 20.89 7.58
C SER A 123 9.37 19.55 7.76
N TRP A 124 9.98 18.68 8.58
CA TRP A 124 9.40 17.42 8.99
C TRP A 124 9.71 17.19 10.47
N LYS A 125 8.66 17.17 11.30
CA LYS A 125 8.74 16.79 12.70
C LYS A 125 8.13 15.41 12.83
N HIS A 126 8.99 14.39 13.00
CA HIS A 126 8.56 13.00 13.12
C HIS A 126 7.41 12.85 14.13
N GLU A 127 6.41 12.06 13.75
CA GLU A 127 5.19 11.80 14.53
C GLU A 127 4.29 13.03 14.84
N GLN A 128 4.65 14.24 14.38
CA GLN A 128 3.88 15.47 14.62
C GLN A 128 3.28 16.05 13.34
N GLY A 129 4.08 16.22 12.28
CA GLY A 129 3.63 16.89 11.06
C GLY A 129 4.77 17.31 10.14
N TRP A 130 4.41 17.84 8.98
CA TRP A 130 5.37 18.37 7.99
C TRP A 130 4.74 19.53 7.22
N GLN A 131 5.60 20.32 6.59
CA GLN A 131 5.19 21.43 5.74
C GLN A 131 5.74 21.23 4.35
N LEU A 132 4.87 21.33 3.34
CA LEU A 132 5.25 21.45 1.94
C LEU A 132 5.23 22.92 1.56
N LYS A 133 6.26 23.40 0.84
CA LYS A 133 6.31 24.75 0.25
C LYS A 133 6.48 24.66 -1.25
N LYS A 134 5.88 25.61 -1.97
CA LYS A 134 6.00 25.69 -3.42
C LYS A 134 7.47 25.73 -3.85
N ASN A 135 7.82 24.91 -4.83
CA ASN A 135 9.18 24.82 -5.36
C ASN A 135 9.36 25.84 -6.50
N ASP A 136 10.09 26.92 -6.23
CA ASP A 136 10.39 27.98 -7.20
C ASP A 136 11.24 27.49 -8.38
N LYS A 137 11.99 26.39 -8.21
CA LYS A 137 12.80 25.74 -9.25
C LYS A 137 12.04 24.71 -10.08
N TYR A 138 10.79 24.39 -9.74
CA TYR A 138 9.96 23.50 -10.54
C TYR A 138 9.64 24.14 -11.89
N TRP A 139 9.81 23.39 -12.99
CA TRP A 139 9.66 23.91 -14.35
C TRP A 139 8.26 24.51 -14.61
N ASP A 140 7.23 23.95 -13.95
CA ASP A 140 5.83 24.40 -14.08
C ASP A 140 5.31 25.12 -12.82
N ASN A 141 6.20 25.83 -12.10
CA ASN A 141 5.83 26.57 -10.88
C ASN A 141 4.72 27.61 -11.10
N LYS A 142 4.56 28.13 -12.33
CA LYS A 142 3.51 29.10 -12.68
C LYS A 142 2.10 28.51 -12.60
N THR A 143 1.98 27.19 -12.78
CA THR A 143 0.71 26.47 -12.66
C THR A 143 0.35 26.23 -11.20
N VAL A 144 1.34 26.11 -10.31
CA VAL A 144 1.15 25.87 -8.87
C VAL A 144 0.60 27.13 -8.17
N LYS A 145 -0.59 27.01 -7.57
CA LYS A 145 -1.29 28.14 -6.91
C LYS A 145 -1.16 28.16 -5.39
N LEU A 146 -1.04 26.99 -4.76
CA LEU A 146 -0.80 26.90 -3.33
C LEU A 146 0.66 27.26 -3.03
N GLU A 147 0.86 28.09 -2.01
CA GLU A 147 2.19 28.50 -1.56
C GLU A 147 2.75 27.52 -0.51
N GLU A 148 1.89 27.00 0.35
CA GLU A 148 2.24 25.97 1.33
C GLU A 148 1.08 25.00 1.59
N ILE A 149 1.42 23.81 2.09
CA ILE A 149 0.48 22.80 2.57
C ILE A 149 0.99 22.29 3.91
N ASN A 150 0.17 22.45 4.95
CA ASN A 150 0.53 22.11 6.33
C ASN A 150 -0.12 20.79 6.74
N TYR A 151 0.68 19.83 7.18
CA TYR A 151 0.22 18.52 7.64
C TYR A 151 0.44 18.38 9.14
N SER A 152 -0.57 17.86 9.83
CA SER A 152 -0.49 17.46 11.24
C SER A 152 -0.94 16.01 11.40
N VAL A 153 -0.22 15.24 12.22
CA VAL A 153 -0.57 13.86 12.55
C VAL A 153 -1.67 13.88 13.62
N VAL A 154 -2.90 13.59 13.20
CA VAL A 154 -4.07 13.50 14.08
C VAL A 154 -4.70 12.12 13.91
N LYS A 155 -4.74 11.32 14.98
CA LYS A 155 -5.17 9.91 14.94
C LYS A 155 -6.66 9.69 15.26
N GLU A 156 -7.30 10.66 15.90
CA GLU A 156 -8.69 10.56 16.33
C GLU A 156 -9.61 11.37 15.42
N VAL A 157 -10.67 10.74 14.89
CA VAL A 157 -11.61 11.38 13.96
C VAL A 157 -12.33 12.56 14.61
N ALA A 158 -12.69 12.43 15.90
CA ALA A 158 -13.30 13.51 16.67
C ALA A 158 -12.43 14.78 16.71
N THR A 159 -11.11 14.61 16.88
CA THR A 159 -10.17 15.74 16.88
C THR A 159 -10.09 16.39 15.49
N LYS A 160 -10.06 15.60 14.41
CA LYS A 160 -10.06 16.14 13.05
C LYS A 160 -11.34 16.92 12.74
N VAL A 161 -12.48 16.39 13.15
CA VAL A 161 -13.80 17.05 13.02
C VAL A 161 -13.82 18.38 13.74
N ASN A 162 -13.32 18.45 14.98
CA ASN A 162 -13.23 19.71 15.70
C ASN A 162 -12.30 20.71 15.00
N LEU A 163 -11.14 20.27 14.51
CA LEU A 163 -10.20 21.13 13.78
C LEU A 163 -10.81 21.68 12.48
N TYR A 164 -11.62 20.87 11.79
CA TYR A 164 -12.32 21.29 10.58
C TYR A 164 -13.41 22.32 10.91
N ASP A 165 -14.24 22.06 11.93
CA ASP A 165 -15.28 22.99 12.38
C ASP A 165 -14.72 24.35 12.84
N THR A 166 -13.52 24.37 13.43
CA THR A 166 -12.86 25.62 13.85
C THR A 166 -12.08 26.30 12.72
N GLY A 167 -12.13 25.77 11.48
CA GLY A 167 -11.37 26.28 10.34
C GLY A 167 -9.86 26.15 10.48
N SER A 168 -9.39 25.25 11.35
CA SER A 168 -7.97 25.01 11.59
C SER A 168 -7.36 24.02 10.59
N ILE A 169 -8.19 23.24 9.88
CA ILE A 169 -7.81 22.43 8.72
C ILE A 169 -8.89 22.56 7.64
N ASP A 170 -8.47 22.48 6.37
CA ASP A 170 -9.38 22.61 5.21
C ASP A 170 -9.93 21.27 4.70
N PHE A 171 -9.40 20.15 5.22
CA PHE A 171 -9.77 18.82 4.77
C PHE A 171 -9.67 17.79 5.91
N THR A 172 -10.67 16.92 6.04
CA THR A 172 -10.58 15.72 6.88
C THR A 172 -11.35 14.55 6.27
N LEU A 173 -10.82 13.35 6.48
CA LEU A 173 -11.57 12.11 6.26
C LEU A 173 -12.54 11.86 7.43
N LEU A 174 -13.69 11.27 7.11
CA LEU A 174 -14.76 10.96 8.06
C LEU A 174 -14.99 9.44 8.12
N SER A 175 -15.43 8.96 9.29
CA SER A 175 -15.89 7.58 9.47
C SER A 175 -16.87 7.48 10.63
N GLY A 176 -17.70 6.45 10.63
CA GLY A 176 -18.68 6.17 11.69
C GLY A 176 -19.72 7.27 11.79
N GLU A 177 -20.08 7.64 13.02
CA GLU A 177 -21.07 8.67 13.34
C GLU A 177 -20.72 10.06 12.76
N PHE A 178 -19.43 10.35 12.55
CA PHE A 178 -19.01 11.65 12.01
C PHE A 178 -19.42 11.84 10.56
N VAL A 179 -19.65 10.77 9.79
CA VAL A 179 -20.17 10.90 8.42
C VAL A 179 -21.60 11.43 8.44
N ASP A 180 -22.42 10.98 9.38
CA ASP A 180 -23.82 11.40 9.47
C ASP A 180 -23.97 12.90 9.73
N LYS A 181 -22.97 13.52 10.39
CA LYS A 181 -22.91 14.96 10.63
C LYS A 181 -22.75 15.77 9.34
N TYR A 182 -21.98 15.29 8.36
CA TYR A 182 -21.63 16.07 7.15
C TYR A 182 -22.31 15.58 5.87
N LYS A 183 -22.81 14.33 5.80
CA LYS A 183 -23.33 13.72 4.56
C LYS A 183 -24.46 14.50 3.87
N SER A 184 -25.18 15.36 4.60
CA SER A 184 -26.23 16.23 4.05
C SER A 184 -25.70 17.56 3.49
N ASN A 185 -24.49 17.97 3.86
CA ASN A 185 -23.83 19.19 3.37
C ASN A 185 -23.17 18.94 2.01
N LYS A 186 -23.90 19.23 0.92
CA LYS A 186 -23.43 18.98 -0.46
C LYS A 186 -22.31 19.91 -0.94
N GLU A 187 -22.02 20.98 -0.22
CA GLU A 187 -20.97 21.92 -0.59
C GLU A 187 -19.60 21.43 -0.12
N GLU A 188 -19.57 20.79 1.06
CA GLU A 188 -18.32 20.37 1.72
C GLU A 188 -18.12 18.85 1.70
N TYR A 189 -19.20 18.06 1.69
CA TYR A 189 -19.12 16.61 1.69
C TYR A 189 -18.93 16.05 0.29
N GLY A 190 -17.87 15.27 0.13
CA GLY A 190 -17.62 14.42 -1.04
C GLY A 190 -17.35 12.98 -0.63
N GLU A 191 -17.65 12.04 -1.53
CA GLU A 191 -17.32 10.63 -1.38
C GLU A 191 -16.29 10.24 -2.45
N TYR A 192 -15.16 9.67 -2.02
CA TYR A 192 -14.16 9.11 -2.92
C TYR A 192 -14.33 7.60 -3.02
N SER A 193 -14.78 7.12 -4.17
CA SER A 193 -14.82 5.69 -4.46
C SER A 193 -13.43 5.24 -4.93
N GLU A 194 -12.65 4.67 -4.02
CA GLU A 194 -11.33 4.14 -4.35
C GLU A 194 -11.40 2.72 -4.89
N ALA A 195 -10.56 2.42 -5.88
CA ALA A 195 -10.28 1.05 -6.30
C ALA A 195 -9.27 0.38 -5.34
N SER A 196 -9.47 0.52 -4.03
CA SER A 196 -8.62 -0.04 -2.97
C SER A 196 -9.37 -1.18 -2.26
N THR A 197 -8.65 -2.17 -1.71
CA THR A 197 -9.25 -3.23 -0.89
C THR A 197 -8.46 -3.45 0.39
N PHE A 198 -9.17 -3.50 1.51
CA PHE A 198 -8.64 -3.90 2.81
C PHE A 198 -8.99 -5.36 3.12
N PHE A 199 -8.05 -6.09 3.72
CA PHE A 199 -8.13 -7.53 3.94
C PHE A 199 -7.33 -7.96 5.18
N LEU A 200 -7.56 -9.20 5.63
CA LEU A 200 -6.73 -9.85 6.64
C LEU A 200 -5.66 -10.70 5.96
N ARG A 201 -4.38 -10.39 6.20
CA ARG A 201 -3.27 -11.31 5.88
C ARG A 201 -3.24 -12.42 6.92
N LEU A 202 -3.14 -13.67 6.48
CA LEU A 202 -3.17 -14.85 7.35
C LEU A 202 -1.82 -15.56 7.30
N ASN A 203 -0.88 -15.13 8.13
CA ASN A 203 0.50 -15.58 8.08
C ASN A 203 0.64 -17.03 8.52
N GLN A 204 1.05 -17.91 7.60
CA GLN A 204 1.17 -19.35 7.85
C GLN A 204 2.48 -19.71 8.58
N LYS A 205 3.46 -18.80 8.62
CA LYS A 205 4.73 -19.03 9.32
C LYS A 205 5.25 -17.78 10.03
N ARG A 206 5.62 -17.91 11.30
CA ARG A 206 6.26 -16.85 12.09
C ARG A 206 7.57 -17.37 12.65
N ASN A 207 8.67 -16.63 12.45
CA ASN A 207 10.02 -17.03 12.88
C ASN A 207 10.42 -18.45 12.42
N GLY A 208 10.07 -18.79 11.17
CA GLY A 208 10.34 -20.11 10.57
C GLY A 208 9.46 -21.27 11.07
N GLN A 209 8.55 -21.02 12.01
CA GLN A 209 7.63 -22.02 12.55
C GLN A 209 6.22 -21.86 11.99
N ASP A 210 5.52 -22.97 11.78
CA ASP A 210 4.12 -22.94 11.36
C ASP A 210 3.24 -22.28 12.42
N THR A 211 2.37 -21.37 12.00
CA THR A 211 1.30 -20.83 12.85
C THR A 211 0.04 -21.71 12.74
N PRO A 212 -0.99 -21.54 13.60
CA PRO A 212 -2.28 -22.19 13.40
C PRO A 212 -2.90 -21.92 12.02
N LEU A 213 -2.54 -20.78 11.39
CA LEU A 213 -3.06 -20.37 10.09
C LEU A 213 -2.51 -21.19 8.93
N LYS A 214 -1.59 -22.15 9.14
CA LYS A 214 -1.31 -23.18 8.12
C LYS A 214 -2.54 -24.03 7.79
N SER A 215 -3.46 -24.21 8.74
CA SER A 215 -4.71 -24.94 8.52
C SER A 215 -5.59 -24.16 7.55
N LYS A 216 -5.86 -24.77 6.39
CA LYS A 216 -6.81 -24.21 5.42
C LYS A 216 -8.19 -24.03 6.06
N LYS A 217 -8.59 -24.96 6.93
CA LYS A 217 -9.88 -24.91 7.62
C LYS A 217 -9.98 -23.77 8.63
N LEU A 218 -8.91 -23.43 9.34
CA LEU A 218 -8.91 -22.25 10.20
C LEU A 218 -9.02 -20.96 9.37
N ARG A 219 -8.28 -20.84 8.26
CA ARG A 219 -8.38 -19.67 7.36
C ARG A 219 -9.79 -19.51 6.77
N GLU A 220 -10.39 -20.62 6.34
CA GLU A 220 -11.78 -20.67 5.85
C GLU A 220 -12.76 -20.26 6.96
N ALA A 221 -12.61 -20.77 8.18
CA ALA A 221 -13.45 -20.44 9.32
C ALA A 221 -13.45 -18.93 9.63
N ILE A 222 -12.25 -18.31 9.65
CA ILE A 222 -12.09 -16.85 9.88
C ILE A 222 -12.77 -16.05 8.76
N ALA A 223 -12.58 -16.43 7.50
CA ALA A 223 -13.17 -15.71 6.37
C ALA A 223 -14.72 -15.75 6.38
N LEU A 224 -15.30 -16.85 6.86
CA LEU A 224 -16.75 -17.06 6.96
C LEU A 224 -17.37 -16.47 8.23
N SER A 225 -16.57 -16.10 9.23
CA SER A 225 -17.06 -15.65 10.55
C SER A 225 -17.23 -14.13 10.69
N ILE A 226 -16.90 -13.34 9.67
CA ILE A 226 -16.88 -11.88 9.76
C ILE A 226 -18.04 -11.29 8.95
N ASP A 227 -18.96 -10.59 9.61
CA ASP A 227 -20.01 -9.82 8.93
C ASP A 227 -19.44 -8.52 8.33
N LYS A 228 -19.07 -8.60 7.06
CA LYS A 228 -18.48 -7.47 6.33
C LYS A 228 -19.48 -6.34 6.08
N LYS A 229 -20.79 -6.62 6.06
CA LYS A 229 -21.83 -5.58 5.90
C LYS A 229 -21.96 -4.76 7.18
N GLY A 230 -21.94 -5.42 8.33
CA GLY A 230 -21.88 -4.75 9.64
C GLY A 230 -20.67 -3.84 9.75
N LEU A 231 -19.48 -4.34 9.39
CA LEU A 231 -18.25 -3.53 9.35
C LEU A 231 -18.39 -2.28 8.46
N ALA A 232 -18.83 -2.45 7.21
CA ALA A 232 -18.94 -1.37 6.24
C ALA A 232 -19.99 -0.32 6.64
N ASN A 233 -21.19 -0.76 7.05
CA ASN A 233 -22.32 0.14 7.25
C ASN A 233 -22.34 0.80 8.63
N VAL A 234 -21.74 0.17 9.66
CA VAL A 234 -21.82 0.67 11.04
C VAL A 234 -20.49 1.23 11.52
N ILE A 235 -19.40 0.48 11.33
CA ILE A 235 -18.08 0.91 11.84
C ILE A 235 -17.47 1.96 10.92
N LEU A 236 -17.46 1.71 9.60
CA LEU A 236 -16.89 2.62 8.61
C LEU A 236 -17.86 3.75 8.25
N ASN A 237 -19.11 3.41 7.88
CA ASN A 237 -20.20 4.35 7.55
C ASN A 237 -19.80 5.48 6.56
N ASN A 238 -18.85 5.24 5.65
CA ASN A 238 -18.23 6.28 4.82
C ASN A 238 -18.28 5.98 3.32
N GLY A 239 -19.26 5.18 2.87
CA GLY A 239 -19.38 4.72 1.48
C GLY A 239 -18.58 3.45 1.15
N SER A 240 -17.72 2.99 2.06
CA SER A 240 -17.04 1.69 1.93
C SER A 240 -18.03 0.56 1.70
N LYS A 241 -17.67 -0.39 0.82
CA LYS A 241 -18.53 -1.52 0.45
C LYS A 241 -17.98 -2.83 1.00
N ALA A 242 -18.85 -3.64 1.58
CA ALA A 242 -18.52 -5.01 1.94
C ALA A 242 -18.08 -5.79 0.71
N THR A 243 -16.92 -6.45 0.78
CA THR A 243 -16.37 -7.23 -0.34
C THR A 243 -15.88 -8.60 0.10
N ASP A 244 -16.16 -9.61 -0.72
CA ASP A 244 -15.58 -10.94 -0.60
C ASP A 244 -14.38 -11.14 -1.53
N GLN A 245 -14.04 -10.09 -2.28
CA GLN A 245 -13.12 -10.10 -3.40
C GLN A 245 -11.90 -9.26 -3.08
N LEU A 246 -10.75 -9.72 -3.59
CA LEU A 246 -9.48 -9.03 -3.46
C LEU A 246 -9.32 -7.90 -4.49
N VAL A 247 -9.61 -8.17 -5.77
CA VAL A 247 -9.55 -7.15 -6.81
C VAL A 247 -10.80 -6.25 -6.68
N PRO A 248 -10.67 -4.93 -6.52
CA PRO A 248 -11.83 -4.07 -6.34
C PRO A 248 -12.59 -3.89 -7.66
N LYS A 249 -13.91 -3.70 -7.54
CA LYS A 249 -14.78 -3.35 -8.67
C LYS A 249 -14.39 -1.95 -9.19
N GLY A 250 -14.40 -1.78 -10.51
CA GLY A 250 -14.06 -0.52 -11.18
C GLY A 250 -12.56 -0.35 -11.47
N LEU A 251 -11.71 -1.32 -11.13
CA LEU A 251 -10.27 -1.24 -11.39
C LEU A 251 -9.93 -1.38 -12.88
N ALA A 252 -10.49 -2.41 -13.52
CA ALA A 252 -10.12 -2.79 -14.89
C ALA A 252 -11.26 -3.55 -15.57
N THR A 253 -11.34 -3.39 -16.90
CA THR A 253 -12.28 -4.08 -17.75
C THR A 253 -11.57 -5.07 -18.67
N GLY A 254 -12.26 -6.17 -19.01
CA GLY A 254 -11.82 -7.12 -20.01
C GLY A 254 -11.94 -6.57 -21.43
N PRO A 255 -11.47 -7.33 -22.45
CA PRO A 255 -11.57 -6.92 -23.85
C PRO A 255 -13.02 -6.83 -24.36
N ASP A 256 -13.99 -7.43 -23.66
CA ASP A 256 -15.43 -7.30 -23.92
C ASP A 256 -16.07 -6.10 -23.19
N GLY A 257 -15.26 -5.26 -22.54
CA GLY A 257 -15.69 -4.07 -21.82
C GLY A 257 -16.30 -4.33 -20.44
N LYS A 258 -16.38 -5.59 -19.99
CA LYS A 258 -16.96 -5.92 -18.67
C LYS A 258 -15.93 -5.77 -17.56
N ASP A 259 -16.39 -5.31 -16.40
CA ASP A 259 -15.57 -5.25 -15.20
C ASP A 259 -15.07 -6.64 -14.79
N TYR A 260 -13.83 -6.71 -14.31
CA TYR A 260 -13.22 -7.96 -13.84
C TYR A 260 -14.09 -8.65 -12.78
N GLN A 261 -14.64 -7.91 -11.82
CA GLN A 261 -15.42 -8.51 -10.75
C GLN A 261 -16.81 -8.96 -11.16
N ASP A 262 -17.43 -8.27 -12.13
CA ASP A 262 -18.71 -8.70 -12.69
C ASP A 262 -18.59 -10.03 -13.45
N THR A 263 -17.38 -10.35 -13.92
CA THR A 263 -17.05 -11.60 -14.63
C THR A 263 -16.81 -12.77 -13.67
N PHE A 264 -15.94 -12.62 -12.67
CA PHE A 264 -15.48 -13.76 -11.86
C PHE A 264 -16.25 -13.99 -10.55
N LYS A 265 -16.88 -12.97 -9.97
CA LYS A 265 -17.69 -13.06 -8.74
C LYS A 265 -17.08 -13.94 -7.63
N ASN A 266 -15.77 -13.82 -7.42
CA ASN A 266 -15.00 -14.63 -6.48
C ASN A 266 -15.32 -14.30 -5.01
N GLY A 267 -14.83 -15.12 -4.08
CA GLY A 267 -14.80 -14.80 -2.64
C GLY A 267 -15.60 -15.73 -1.73
N LEU A 268 -15.31 -15.65 -0.42
CA LEU A 268 -16.04 -16.35 0.64
C LEU A 268 -17.00 -15.39 1.32
N LYS A 269 -18.31 -15.71 1.22
CA LYS A 269 -19.40 -14.95 1.83
C LYS A 269 -19.53 -15.26 3.32
N TYR A 270 -19.88 -14.25 4.12
CA TYR A 270 -20.22 -14.44 5.53
C TYR A 270 -21.28 -15.54 5.71
N ASP A 271 -20.92 -16.59 6.46
CA ASP A 271 -21.77 -17.72 6.80
C ASP A 271 -21.26 -18.32 8.12
N PRO A 272 -21.67 -17.78 9.28
CA PRO A 272 -21.08 -18.13 10.57
C PRO A 272 -21.34 -19.60 10.94
N LYS A 273 -22.40 -20.23 10.40
CA LYS A 273 -22.67 -21.65 10.61
C LYS A 273 -21.64 -22.51 9.88
N LYS A 274 -21.33 -22.19 8.61
CA LYS A 274 -20.24 -22.87 7.89
C LYS A 274 -18.88 -22.54 8.48
N GLY A 275 -18.67 -21.31 8.96
CA GLY A 275 -17.46 -20.92 9.69
C GLY A 275 -17.23 -21.79 10.93
N ALA A 276 -18.27 -21.99 11.75
CA ALA A 276 -18.20 -22.88 12.91
C ALA A 276 -17.92 -24.34 12.50
N ALA A 277 -18.55 -24.85 11.44
CA ALA A 277 -18.27 -26.20 10.93
C ALA A 277 -16.84 -26.35 10.41
N ALA A 278 -16.30 -25.33 9.73
CA ALA A 278 -14.91 -25.30 9.30
C ALA A 278 -13.95 -25.25 10.49
N TRP A 279 -14.31 -24.54 11.56
CA TRP A 279 -13.53 -24.51 12.80
C TRP A 279 -13.49 -25.88 13.49
N GLU A 280 -14.59 -26.63 13.56
CA GLU A 280 -14.58 -28.01 14.10
C GLU A 280 -13.67 -28.95 13.29
N ALA A 281 -13.56 -28.75 11.97
CA ALA A 281 -12.59 -29.46 11.15
C ALA A 281 -11.14 -29.00 11.43
N ALA A 282 -10.93 -27.70 11.63
CA ALA A 282 -9.62 -27.15 11.96
C ALA A 282 -9.09 -27.65 13.32
N LYS A 283 -9.95 -27.82 14.33
CA LYS A 283 -9.56 -28.42 15.62
C LYS A 283 -8.93 -29.79 15.45
N LYS A 284 -9.52 -30.62 14.57
CA LYS A 284 -8.99 -31.95 14.22
C LYS A 284 -7.67 -31.86 13.46
N GLU A 285 -7.54 -30.93 12.51
CA GLU A 285 -6.28 -30.70 11.78
C GLU A 285 -5.14 -30.22 12.69
N LEU A 286 -5.47 -29.39 13.69
CA LEU A 286 -4.50 -28.78 14.60
C LEU A 286 -4.22 -29.62 15.84
N GLY A 287 -5.08 -30.59 16.16
CA GLY A 287 -5.04 -31.33 17.42
C GLY A 287 -5.27 -30.43 18.65
N LYS A 288 -6.03 -29.34 18.49
CA LYS A 288 -6.25 -28.32 19.54
C LYS A 288 -7.69 -27.83 19.50
N ASP A 289 -8.35 -27.80 20.65
CA ASP A 289 -9.69 -27.22 20.80
C ASP A 289 -9.67 -25.71 21.10
N GLN A 290 -8.50 -25.19 21.50
CA GLN A 290 -8.27 -23.78 21.78
C GLN A 290 -7.08 -23.26 20.98
N VAL A 291 -7.24 -22.07 20.39
CA VAL A 291 -6.20 -21.39 19.60
C VAL A 291 -6.20 -19.92 19.98
N THR A 292 -5.02 -19.38 20.27
CA THR A 292 -4.81 -17.93 20.40
C THR A 292 -4.15 -17.41 19.15
N ILE A 293 -4.63 -16.29 18.61
CA ILE A 293 -4.02 -15.57 17.48
C ILE A 293 -3.86 -14.08 17.79
N GLU A 294 -2.73 -13.52 17.40
CA GLU A 294 -2.44 -12.09 17.41
C GLU A 294 -3.02 -11.41 16.16
N LEU A 295 -3.81 -10.35 16.34
CA LEU A 295 -4.30 -9.47 15.27
C LEU A 295 -3.54 -8.14 15.30
N LEU A 296 -2.60 -7.98 14.38
CA LEU A 296 -1.85 -6.76 14.14
C LEU A 296 -2.74 -5.72 13.41
N SER A 297 -2.84 -4.50 13.94
CA SER A 297 -3.62 -3.41 13.36
C SER A 297 -2.94 -2.04 13.55
N TYR A 298 -3.53 -1.00 12.96
CA TYR A 298 -3.08 0.39 13.02
C TYR A 298 -3.51 1.08 14.33
N ASP A 299 -2.86 2.20 14.65
CA ASP A 299 -3.04 2.92 15.92
C ASP A 299 -3.96 4.14 15.89
N ASP A 300 -4.66 4.35 14.78
CA ASP A 300 -5.75 5.32 14.68
C ASP A 300 -7.07 4.79 15.29
N GLY A 301 -7.97 5.73 15.63
CA GLY A 301 -9.22 5.41 16.32
C GLY A 301 -10.15 4.49 15.52
N THR A 302 -10.17 4.62 14.20
CA THR A 302 -11.03 3.79 13.33
C THR A 302 -10.49 2.37 13.22
N ALA A 303 -9.18 2.22 13.02
CA ALA A 303 -8.54 0.90 12.97
C ALA A 303 -8.65 0.10 14.27
N LYS A 304 -8.65 0.76 15.44
CA LYS A 304 -8.93 0.11 16.74
C LYS A 304 -10.34 -0.47 16.79
N LYS A 305 -11.35 0.32 16.39
CA LYS A 305 -12.75 -0.15 16.30
C LYS A 305 -12.90 -1.33 15.32
N ILE A 306 -12.18 -1.31 14.20
CA ILE A 306 -12.14 -2.42 13.24
C ILE A 306 -11.51 -3.68 13.86
N ALA A 307 -10.40 -3.53 14.59
CA ALA A 307 -9.73 -4.65 15.24
C ALA A 307 -10.61 -5.30 16.33
N ASP A 308 -11.29 -4.49 17.14
CA ASP A 308 -12.26 -4.96 18.13
C ASP A 308 -13.46 -5.65 17.47
N TYR A 309 -13.93 -5.13 16.33
CA TYR A 309 -14.99 -5.77 15.55
C TYR A 309 -14.55 -7.14 15.02
N PHE A 310 -13.36 -7.26 14.43
CA PHE A 310 -12.85 -8.56 13.98
C PHE A 310 -12.67 -9.55 15.14
N LYS A 311 -12.14 -9.08 16.27
CA LYS A 311 -12.02 -9.87 17.50
C LYS A 311 -13.39 -10.41 17.93
N ASP A 312 -14.39 -9.55 18.10
CA ASP A 312 -15.74 -9.95 18.50
C ASP A 312 -16.32 -10.99 17.52
N GLN A 313 -16.27 -10.70 16.22
CA GLN A 313 -16.83 -11.59 15.20
C GLN A 313 -16.16 -12.98 15.20
N ILE A 314 -14.83 -13.04 15.33
CA ILE A 314 -14.08 -14.29 15.36
C ILE A 314 -14.38 -15.07 16.65
N GLU A 315 -14.24 -14.46 17.83
CA GLU A 315 -14.43 -15.14 19.12
C GLU A 315 -15.89 -15.56 19.35
N LYS A 316 -16.84 -14.73 18.88
CA LYS A 316 -18.27 -15.04 18.95
C LYS A 316 -18.62 -16.28 18.14
N ASN A 317 -18.13 -16.37 16.90
CA ASN A 317 -18.54 -17.40 15.95
C ASN A 317 -17.66 -18.65 16.01
N LEU A 318 -16.40 -18.54 16.41
CA LEU A 318 -15.43 -19.64 16.47
C LEU A 318 -15.05 -19.96 17.93
N LYS A 319 -15.90 -20.72 18.62
CA LYS A 319 -15.74 -21.02 20.06
C LYS A 319 -14.44 -21.74 20.37
N GLY A 320 -13.59 -21.13 21.18
CA GLY A 320 -12.25 -21.62 21.53
C GLY A 320 -11.11 -20.86 20.83
N VAL A 321 -11.43 -19.96 19.89
CA VAL A 321 -10.45 -19.01 19.38
C VAL A 321 -10.39 -17.78 20.29
N THR A 322 -9.18 -17.33 20.63
CA THR A 322 -8.90 -16.08 21.33
C THR A 322 -8.11 -15.16 20.42
N VAL A 323 -8.53 -13.90 20.29
CA VAL A 323 -7.87 -12.89 19.46
C VAL A 323 -7.26 -11.81 20.37
N ASN A 324 -5.94 -11.67 20.31
CA ASN A 324 -5.20 -10.62 21.01
C ASN A 324 -4.85 -9.52 20.00
N THR A 325 -5.40 -8.32 20.18
CA THR A 325 -5.09 -7.19 19.30
C THR A 325 -3.72 -6.59 19.64
N LYS A 326 -2.90 -6.34 18.62
CA LYS A 326 -1.61 -5.65 18.72
C LYS A 326 -1.64 -4.41 17.86
N ILE A 327 -1.70 -3.26 18.53
CA ILE A 327 -1.78 -1.96 17.89
C ILE A 327 -0.37 -1.39 17.69
N GLN A 328 -0.06 -0.92 16.49
CA GLN A 328 1.26 -0.36 16.14
C GLN A 328 1.12 0.87 15.23
N PRO A 329 2.03 1.86 15.32
CA PRO A 329 2.16 2.89 14.31
C PRO A 329 2.52 2.28 12.95
N PHE A 330 2.13 2.94 11.86
CA PHE A 330 2.22 2.40 10.50
C PHE A 330 3.63 1.91 10.13
N LYS A 331 4.67 2.68 10.45
CA LYS A 331 6.08 2.31 10.17
C LYS A 331 6.47 1.00 10.86
N GLN A 332 6.13 0.84 12.14
CA GLN A 332 6.43 -0.37 12.90
C GLN A 332 5.59 -1.55 12.40
N LYS A 333 4.32 -1.32 12.05
CA LYS A 333 3.46 -2.34 11.46
C LYS A 333 4.04 -2.90 10.16
N LEU A 334 4.45 -2.05 9.23
CA LEU A 334 5.08 -2.47 7.97
C LEU A 334 6.34 -3.31 8.20
N LYS A 335 7.17 -2.92 9.19
CA LYS A 335 8.36 -3.69 9.57
C LYS A 335 8.03 -5.08 10.11
N LEU A 336 6.98 -5.20 10.92
CA LEU A 336 6.51 -6.50 11.42
C LEU A 336 5.94 -7.36 10.29
N GLU A 337 5.21 -6.75 9.35
CA GLU A 337 4.65 -7.46 8.18
C GLU A 337 5.74 -7.98 7.25
N SER A 338 6.74 -7.15 6.91
CA SER A 338 7.85 -7.57 6.05
C SER A 338 8.72 -8.65 6.71
N ALA A 339 8.90 -8.60 8.03
CA ALA A 339 9.60 -9.61 8.80
C ALA A 339 8.76 -10.88 9.08
N GLN A 340 7.48 -10.93 8.67
CA GLN A 340 6.52 -11.96 9.04
C GLN A 340 6.39 -12.21 10.55
N ASP A 341 6.60 -11.16 11.37
CA ASP A 341 6.48 -11.19 12.83
C ASP A 341 5.07 -10.80 13.29
N TYR A 342 4.08 -11.55 12.78
CA TYR A 342 2.66 -11.40 13.07
C TYR A 342 1.93 -12.72 12.77
N GLU A 343 0.67 -12.86 13.18
CA GLU A 343 -0.18 -14.00 12.80
C GLU A 343 -1.28 -13.56 11.85
N VAL A 344 -2.18 -12.69 12.30
CA VAL A 344 -3.16 -12.02 11.43
C VAL A 344 -2.81 -10.53 11.36
N SER A 345 -2.87 -9.93 10.17
CA SER A 345 -2.69 -8.48 10.02
C SER A 345 -3.83 -7.88 9.23
N PHE A 346 -4.43 -6.80 9.74
CA PHE A 346 -5.33 -5.95 8.97
C PHE A 346 -4.50 -5.06 8.04
N ALA A 347 -4.63 -5.28 6.73
CA ALA A 347 -3.85 -4.63 5.69
C ALA A 347 -4.75 -4.03 4.61
N GLY A 348 -4.21 -3.10 3.84
CA GLY A 348 -4.86 -2.51 2.67
C GLY A 348 -3.92 -2.50 1.47
N TRP A 349 -4.51 -2.56 0.29
CA TRP A 349 -3.79 -2.34 -0.97
C TRP A 349 -4.56 -1.37 -1.85
N SER A 350 -3.83 -0.40 -2.40
CA SER A 350 -4.29 0.55 -3.41
C SER A 350 -3.50 0.25 -4.69
N PRO A 351 -4.14 0.30 -5.87
CA PRO A 351 -3.55 -0.16 -7.11
C PRO A 351 -2.44 0.77 -7.59
N ASP A 352 -1.32 0.16 -7.99
CA ASP A 352 -0.21 0.90 -8.59
C ASP A 352 -0.48 1.26 -10.07
N TYR A 353 -1.37 0.48 -10.69
CA TYR A 353 -1.82 0.62 -12.08
C TYR A 353 -3.20 -0.04 -12.27
N SER A 354 -3.92 0.37 -13.31
CA SER A 354 -5.29 -0.10 -13.60
C SER A 354 -5.34 -1.48 -14.28
N ASP A 355 -4.77 -2.49 -13.62
CA ASP A 355 -4.83 -3.90 -14.05
C ASP A 355 -4.95 -4.82 -12.81
N PRO A 356 -5.73 -5.92 -12.85
CA PRO A 356 -5.89 -6.82 -11.72
C PRO A 356 -4.58 -7.39 -11.16
N MET A 357 -3.51 -7.44 -11.97
CA MET A 357 -2.21 -7.97 -11.55
C MET A 357 -1.62 -7.26 -10.34
N THR A 358 -1.84 -5.95 -10.15
CA THR A 358 -1.35 -5.21 -8.96
C THR A 358 -1.87 -5.81 -7.64
N PHE A 359 -2.98 -6.55 -7.66
CA PHE A 359 -3.47 -7.28 -6.48
C PHE A 359 -3.04 -8.75 -6.45
N ILE A 360 -2.93 -9.39 -7.61
CA ILE A 360 -2.76 -10.85 -7.73
C ILE A 360 -1.29 -11.25 -7.52
N ASP A 361 -0.34 -10.51 -8.10
CA ASP A 361 1.09 -10.85 -8.03
C ASP A 361 1.68 -10.76 -6.61
N MET A 362 1.06 -9.95 -5.74
CA MET A 362 1.38 -9.90 -4.30
C MET A 362 1.42 -11.30 -3.68
N PHE A 363 0.60 -12.24 -4.16
CA PHE A 363 0.45 -13.55 -3.54
C PHE A 363 1.15 -14.69 -4.29
N GLU A 364 1.97 -14.37 -5.28
CA GLU A 364 2.92 -15.34 -5.81
C GLU A 364 3.89 -15.82 -4.72
N SER A 365 4.34 -17.07 -4.82
CA SER A 365 5.04 -17.77 -3.72
C SER A 365 6.32 -17.07 -3.23
N LYS A 366 6.95 -16.26 -4.09
CA LYS A 366 8.20 -15.54 -3.80
C LYS A 366 8.04 -14.02 -3.85
N SER A 367 6.82 -13.52 -3.96
CA SER A 367 6.58 -12.08 -3.98
C SER A 367 6.96 -11.46 -2.63
N PRO A 368 7.70 -10.33 -2.61
CA PRO A 368 8.05 -9.63 -1.37
C PRO A 368 6.82 -9.10 -0.63
N TYR A 369 5.68 -8.93 -1.32
CA TYR A 369 4.40 -8.52 -0.74
C TYR A 369 3.48 -9.68 -0.37
N ASN A 370 3.92 -10.94 -0.51
CA ASN A 370 3.17 -12.09 -0.02
C ASN A 370 3.04 -12.00 1.50
N GLN A 371 4.21 -11.92 2.18
CA GLN A 371 4.35 -11.68 3.61
C GLN A 371 3.62 -12.67 4.52
N MET A 372 2.99 -13.72 3.99
CA MET A 372 2.22 -14.70 4.77
C MET A 372 2.63 -16.16 4.52
N SER A 373 3.74 -16.37 3.80
CA SER A 373 4.23 -17.70 3.41
C SER A 373 3.19 -18.53 2.66
N TYR A 374 2.27 -17.86 1.95
CA TYR A 374 1.34 -18.53 1.06
C TYR A 374 2.09 -19.00 -0.18
N SER A 375 1.92 -20.26 -0.53
CA SER A 375 2.49 -20.82 -1.75
C SER A 375 1.51 -21.78 -2.39
N ASN A 376 1.27 -21.59 -3.67
CA ASN A 376 0.50 -22.49 -4.51
C ASN A 376 1.14 -22.48 -5.91
N PRO A 377 1.61 -23.63 -6.43
CA PRO A 377 2.23 -23.70 -7.76
C PRO A 377 1.20 -23.65 -8.91
N LYS A 378 -0.08 -23.88 -8.61
CA LYS A 378 -1.20 -23.64 -9.55
C LYS A 378 -1.68 -22.22 -9.40
#